data_AF-A0A1X0R3L3-F1
#
_entry.id   AF-A0A1X0R3L3-F1
#
_cell.length_a   1.000
_cell.length_b   1.000
_cell.length_c   1.000
_cell.angle_alpha   90.00
_cell.angle_beta   90.00
_cell.angle_gamma   90.00
#
_symmetry.space_group_name_H-M   'P 1'
#
loop_
_entity.id
_entity.type
_entity.pdbx_description
1 polymer ?
#
loop_
_entity_poly.entity_id
_entity_poly.type
_entity_poly.pdbx_seq_one_letter_code
_entity_poly.pdbx_strand_id
1 'polypeptide(L)'
;MAAACTFSVRSANHGYKFLYLPLRRRLTIGKLRPRMRQLNINTHRVLNIYYPGRHLVALLVHNDYGVELYSQLKKFKISVQDDYDPLDSSNLRDPDYDYWDEANMTCTVRGLFTYHILHAFSYLKGPVKQTIADFFASKGYIDRNEFSELFSAKQT
;
A
#
# COMPACT_ATOMS: atom_id res chain seq x y z
N MET A 1 -28.31 28.69 0.20
CA MET A 1 -27.19 28.43 -0.73
C MET A 1 -26.61 27.07 -0.39
N ALA A 2 -27.13 25.99 -0.99
CA ALA A 2 -26.61 24.64 -0.79
C ALA A 2 -25.44 24.44 -1.76
N ALA A 3 -24.23 24.26 -1.23
CA ALA A 3 -23.07 23.94 -2.04
C ALA A 3 -23.23 22.51 -2.57
N ALA A 4 -23.43 22.36 -3.88
CA ALA A 4 -23.40 21.07 -4.54
C ALA A 4 -21.96 20.56 -4.52
N CYS A 5 -21.70 19.46 -3.81
CA CYS A 5 -20.43 18.75 -3.91
C CYS A 5 -20.29 18.25 -5.36
N THR A 6 -19.42 18.89 -6.13
CA THR A 6 -19.06 18.42 -7.47
C THR A 6 -18.28 17.13 -7.32
N PHE A 7 -18.94 16.00 -7.60
CA PHE A 7 -18.25 14.73 -7.75
C PHE A 7 -17.34 14.84 -8.97
N SER A 8 -16.02 14.81 -8.76
CA SER A 8 -15.07 14.70 -9.86
C SER A 8 -15.38 13.45 -10.68
N VAL A 9 -15.33 13.57 -12.01
CA VAL A 9 -15.50 12.44 -12.94
C VAL A 9 -14.60 11.28 -12.49
N ARG A 10 -15.19 10.09 -12.34
CA ARG A 10 -14.48 8.89 -11.93
C ARG A 10 -13.43 8.57 -13.01
N SER A 11 -12.15 8.68 -12.67
CA SER A 11 -11.04 8.30 -13.55
C SER A 11 -11.24 6.86 -14.04
N ALA A 12 -11.00 6.62 -15.33
CA ALA A 12 -11.06 5.29 -15.92
C ALA A 12 -10.07 4.30 -15.24
N ASN A 13 -9.04 4.83 -14.58
CA ASN A 13 -8.01 4.06 -13.85
C ASN A 13 -8.29 3.97 -12.34
N HIS A 14 -9.56 3.92 -11.94
CA HIS A 14 -9.94 3.83 -10.54
C HIS A 14 -9.34 2.58 -9.88
N GLY A 15 -8.51 2.78 -8.85
CA GLY A 15 -7.78 1.71 -8.20
C GLY A 15 -6.65 2.21 -7.34
N TYR A 16 -5.93 1.27 -6.76
CA TYR A 16 -4.87 1.53 -5.80
C TYR A 16 -3.61 0.80 -6.22
N LYS A 17 -2.46 1.38 -5.89
CA LYS A 17 -1.17 0.75 -6.13
C LYS A 17 -0.22 0.98 -4.97
N PHE A 18 0.67 0.01 -4.79
CA PHE A 18 1.85 0.20 -3.96
C PHE A 18 2.97 0.77 -4.83
N LEU A 19 3.60 1.83 -4.34
CA LEU A 19 4.85 2.35 -4.88
C LEU A 19 5.99 1.95 -3.95
N TYR A 20 6.98 1.26 -4.50
CA TYR A 20 8.13 0.79 -3.75
C TYR A 20 9.29 1.76 -3.94
N LEU A 21 9.76 2.36 -2.84
CA LEU A 21 10.85 3.32 -2.87
C LEU A 21 12.07 2.75 -2.14
N PRO A 22 13.24 2.70 -2.80
CA PRO A 22 14.47 2.29 -2.16
C PRO A 22 14.89 3.34 -1.13
N LEU A 23 15.26 2.87 0.05
CA LEU A 23 15.77 3.66 1.15
C LEU A 23 17.14 3.14 1.57
N ARG A 24 18.10 4.05 1.74
CA ARG A 24 19.43 3.69 2.29
C ARG A 24 19.33 3.07 3.68
N ARG A 25 18.40 3.57 4.50
CA ARG A 25 18.11 3.04 5.83
C ARG A 25 16.63 3.18 6.12
N ARG A 26 16.08 2.23 6.89
CA ARG A 26 14.73 2.32 7.43
C ARG A 26 14.59 3.59 8.27
N LEU A 27 13.54 4.36 8.00
CA LEU A 27 13.18 5.54 8.78
C LEU A 27 11.95 5.21 9.62
N THR A 28 11.79 5.84 10.78
CA THR A 28 10.51 5.78 11.48
C THR A 28 9.46 6.56 10.68
N ILE A 29 8.19 6.16 10.75
CA ILE A 29 7.11 6.84 10.02
C ILE A 29 7.06 8.33 10.39
N GLY A 30 7.32 8.66 11.67
CA GLY A 30 7.43 10.02 12.16
C GLY A 30 8.57 10.85 11.55
N LYS A 31 9.64 10.23 11.07
CA LYS A 31 10.73 10.89 10.32
C LYS A 31 10.50 10.89 8.82
N LEU A 32 9.83 9.86 8.29
CA LEU A 32 9.55 9.73 6.86
C LEU A 32 8.54 10.79 6.39
N ARG A 33 7.41 10.94 7.08
CA ARG A 33 6.35 11.89 6.67
C ARG A 33 6.85 13.34 6.57
N PRO A 34 7.62 13.89 7.54
CA PRO A 34 8.23 15.22 7.38
C PRO A 34 9.16 15.34 6.17
N ARG A 35 9.97 14.32 5.88
CA ARG A 35 10.86 14.32 4.71
C ARG A 35 10.08 14.30 3.40
N MET A 36 9.01 13.51 3.32
CA MET A 36 8.12 13.53 2.16
C MET A 36 7.49 14.90 1.97
N ARG A 37 7.06 15.57 3.05
CA ARG A 37 6.54 16.95 2.98
C ARG A 37 7.60 17.96 2.49
N GLN A 38 8.86 17.80 2.89
CA GLN A 38 9.97 18.63 2.37
C GLN A 38 10.19 18.44 0.87
N LEU A 39 9.88 17.25 0.33
CA LEU A 39 9.90 16.96 -1.11
C LEU A 39 8.61 17.40 -1.81
N ASN A 40 7.77 18.20 -1.16
CA ASN A 40 6.47 18.65 -1.66
C ASN A 40 5.49 17.50 -1.99
N ILE A 41 5.69 16.34 -1.36
CA ILE A 41 4.79 15.19 -1.51
C ILE A 41 3.64 15.35 -0.51
N ASN A 42 2.41 15.29 -1.01
CA ASN A 42 1.22 15.32 -0.16
C ASN A 42 1.05 13.98 0.57
N THR A 43 1.47 13.95 1.85
CA THR A 43 1.37 12.76 2.70
C THR A 43 -0.06 12.39 3.11
N HIS A 44 -1.06 13.25 2.88
CA HIS A 44 -2.47 12.92 3.15
C HIS A 44 -3.08 12.04 2.07
N ARG A 45 -2.53 12.10 0.85
CA ARG A 45 -2.94 11.23 -0.28
C ARG A 45 -2.24 9.87 -0.28
N VAL A 46 -1.30 9.67 0.66
CA VAL A 46 -0.68 8.38 0.94
C VAL A 46 -1.50 7.67 2.01
N LEU A 47 -2.18 6.61 1.58
CA LEU A 47 -3.19 5.89 2.38
C LEU A 47 -2.53 5.03 3.46
N ASN A 48 -1.40 4.40 3.13
CA ASN A 48 -0.64 3.58 4.06
C ASN A 48 0.85 3.61 3.72
N ILE A 49 1.69 3.37 4.74
CA ILE A 49 3.13 3.23 4.62
C ILE A 49 3.53 1.98 5.39
N TYR A 50 4.16 1.02 4.72
CA TYR A 50 4.78 -0.12 5.41
C TYR A 50 6.16 -0.43 4.84
N TYR A 51 6.90 -1.28 5.54
CA TYR A 51 8.28 -1.64 5.21
C TYR A 51 8.33 -3.13 4.85
N PRO A 52 8.27 -3.49 3.56
CA PRO A 52 8.40 -4.89 3.14
C PRO A 52 9.82 -5.44 3.40
N GLY A 53 10.82 -4.58 3.49
CA GLY A 53 12.21 -4.97 3.75
C GLY A 53 13.03 -3.87 4.40
N ARG A 54 14.32 -4.15 4.66
CA ARG A 54 15.24 -3.23 5.36
C ARG A 54 15.51 -1.92 4.60
N HIS A 55 15.50 -2.00 3.27
CA HIS A 55 15.88 -0.90 2.37
C HIS A 55 14.75 -0.50 1.42
N LEU A 56 13.51 -0.85 1.75
CA LEU A 56 12.37 -0.59 0.88
C LEU A 56 11.20 -0.07 1.70
N VAL A 57 10.55 0.98 1.20
CA VAL A 57 9.28 1.45 1.75
C VAL A 57 8.20 1.32 0.69
N ALA A 58 7.07 0.77 1.09
CA ALA A 58 5.89 0.64 0.26
C ALA A 58 4.87 1.71 0.64
N LEU A 59 4.44 2.49 -0.35
CA LEU A 59 3.43 3.54 -0.20
C LEU A 59 2.15 3.13 -0.92
N LEU A 60 1.05 2.99 -0.19
CA LEU A 60 -0.27 2.77 -0.79
C LEU A 60 -0.85 4.12 -1.25
N VAL A 61 -1.16 4.23 -2.53
CA VAL A 61 -1.74 5.44 -3.13
C VAL A 61 -2.87 5.10 -4.10
N HIS A 62 -3.77 6.06 -4.30
CA HIS A 62 -4.72 6.00 -5.42
C HIS A 62 -3.96 6.16 -6.74
N ASN A 63 -4.39 5.44 -7.79
CA ASN A 63 -3.74 5.45 -9.10
C ASN A 63 -3.55 6.86 -9.68
N ASP A 64 -4.58 7.71 -9.61
CA ASP A 64 -4.53 9.09 -10.10
C ASP A 64 -3.44 9.91 -9.39
N TYR A 65 -3.24 9.69 -8.08
CA TYR A 65 -2.16 10.36 -7.35
C TYR A 65 -0.80 9.75 -7.66
N GLY A 66 -0.76 8.46 -7.96
CA GLY A 66 0.49 7.77 -8.23
C GLY A 66 1.25 8.33 -9.44
N VAL A 67 0.56 8.88 -10.45
CA VAL A 67 1.22 9.55 -11.60
C VAL A 67 1.89 10.86 -11.18
N GLU A 68 1.20 11.65 -10.36
CA GLU A 68 1.74 12.89 -9.78
C GLU A 68 2.93 12.60 -8.86
N LEU A 69 2.78 11.62 -7.96
CA LEU A 69 3.82 11.21 -7.03
C LEU A 69 5.06 10.70 -7.75
N TYR A 70 4.89 9.89 -8.81
CA TYR A 70 6.00 9.43 -9.63
C TYR A 70 6.77 10.60 -10.26
N SER A 71 6.04 11.59 -10.80
CA SER A 71 6.63 12.80 -11.40
C SER A 71 7.40 13.63 -10.37
N GLN A 72 6.86 13.77 -9.15
CA GLN A 72 7.53 14.45 -8.05
C GLN A 72 8.82 13.72 -7.64
N LEU A 73 8.78 12.40 -7.47
CA LEU A 73 9.95 11.60 -7.10
C LEU A 73 11.05 11.68 -8.16
N LYS A 74 10.66 11.62 -9.44
CA LYS A 74 11.58 11.78 -10.58
C LYS A 74 12.29 13.13 -10.55
N LYS A 75 11.59 14.22 -10.19
CA LYS A 75 12.19 15.56 -10.04
C LYS A 75 13.33 15.57 -9.01
N PHE A 76 13.22 14.77 -7.95
CA PHE A 76 14.25 14.64 -6.91
C PHE A 76 15.25 13.51 -7.17
N LYS A 77 15.24 12.91 -8.38
CA LYS A 77 16.10 11.78 -8.76
C LYS A 77 15.93 10.57 -7.83
N ILE A 78 14.74 10.38 -7.27
CA ILE A 78 14.38 9.19 -6.49
C ILE A 78 13.77 8.19 -7.46
N SER A 79 14.45 7.07 -7.68
CA SER A 79 13.95 5.97 -8.50
C SER A 79 12.87 5.19 -7.75
N VAL A 80 11.74 4.95 -8.40
CA VAL A 80 10.74 3.98 -7.92
C VAL A 80 11.16 2.59 -8.39
N GLN A 81 11.02 1.58 -7.55
CA GLN A 81 11.27 0.19 -7.91
C GLN A 81 9.97 -0.41 -8.47
N ASP A 82 9.80 -0.28 -9.78
CA ASP A 82 8.58 -0.73 -10.48
C ASP A 82 8.53 -2.27 -10.62
N ASP A 83 9.68 -2.96 -10.65
CA ASP A 83 9.79 -4.41 -10.81
C ASP A 83 9.67 -5.21 -9.50
N TYR A 84 9.30 -4.55 -8.38
CA TYR A 84 9.14 -5.24 -7.11
C TYR A 84 7.82 -6.00 -7.05
N ASP A 85 7.88 -7.33 -7.11
CA ASP A 85 6.73 -8.18 -6.85
C ASP A 85 6.66 -8.51 -5.34
N PRO A 86 5.64 -8.06 -4.59
CA PRO A 86 5.51 -8.38 -3.18
C PRO A 86 5.19 -9.86 -2.89
N LEU A 87 4.81 -10.65 -3.89
CA LEU A 87 4.53 -12.07 -3.74
C LEU A 87 5.73 -12.98 -4.08
N ASP A 88 6.83 -12.40 -4.56
CA ASP A 88 8.04 -13.15 -4.86
C ASP A 88 8.69 -13.70 -3.57
N SER A 89 8.96 -15.01 -3.56
CA SER A 89 9.62 -15.72 -2.47
C SER A 89 11.02 -15.17 -2.18
N SER A 90 11.70 -14.60 -3.19
CA SER A 90 13.03 -14.00 -3.05
C SER A 90 13.10 -12.79 -2.10
N ASN A 91 11.94 -12.21 -1.77
CA ASN A 91 11.83 -11.12 -0.80
C ASN A 91 12.04 -11.58 0.65
N LEU A 92 11.82 -12.87 0.92
CA LEU A 92 11.98 -13.48 2.24
C LEU A 92 13.49 -13.70 2.50
N ARG A 93 14.17 -12.68 3.04
CA ARG A 93 15.63 -12.69 3.27
C ARG A 93 16.02 -12.98 4.72
N ASP A 94 15.15 -13.66 5.47
CA ASP A 94 15.47 -14.06 6.84
C ASP A 94 16.15 -15.44 6.81
N PRO A 95 17.36 -15.60 7.37
CA PRO A 95 18.06 -16.88 7.40
C PRO A 95 17.25 -18.02 8.02
N ASP A 96 16.28 -17.70 8.88
CA ASP A 96 15.39 -18.68 9.51
C ASP A 96 14.55 -19.46 8.48
N TYR A 97 14.39 -18.92 7.26
CA TYR A 97 13.63 -19.56 6.18
C TYR A 97 14.49 -20.25 5.13
N ASP A 98 15.82 -20.25 5.24
CA ASP A 98 16.73 -20.79 4.21
C ASP A 98 16.48 -22.27 3.87
N TYR A 99 15.89 -23.02 4.81
CA TYR A 99 15.60 -24.46 4.67
C TYR A 99 14.15 -24.75 4.25
N TRP A 100 13.33 -23.72 4.04
CA TRP A 100 11.94 -23.89 3.65
C TRP A 100 11.84 -24.24 2.17
N ASP A 101 10.83 -25.02 1.79
CA ASP A 101 10.53 -25.23 0.39
C ASP A 101 9.84 -24.01 -0.23
N GLU A 102 9.81 -23.95 -1.56
CA GLU A 102 9.24 -22.84 -2.31
C GLU A 102 7.75 -22.63 -2.00
N ALA A 103 7.01 -23.71 -1.73
CA ALA A 103 5.59 -23.66 -1.39
C ALA A 103 5.35 -22.94 -0.05
N ASN A 104 6.11 -23.29 0.99
CA ASN A 104 6.01 -22.65 2.30
C ASN A 104 6.52 -21.20 2.26
N MET A 105 7.57 -20.91 1.50
CA MET A 105 8.04 -19.52 1.29
C MET A 105 6.95 -18.68 0.62
N THR A 106 6.35 -19.18 -0.46
CA THR A 106 5.30 -18.48 -1.19
C THR A 106 4.06 -18.25 -0.32
N CYS A 107 3.66 -19.25 0.48
CA CYS A 107 2.57 -19.12 1.44
C CYS A 107 2.87 -18.03 2.49
N THR A 108 4.11 -17.98 2.99
CA THR A 108 4.55 -17.00 3.99
C THR A 108 4.59 -15.59 3.45
N VAL A 109 5.19 -15.39 2.28
CA VAL A 109 5.23 -14.08 1.62
C VAL A 109 3.82 -13.57 1.34
N ARG A 110 2.94 -14.45 0.83
CA ARG A 110 1.52 -14.12 0.64
C ARG A 110 0.86 -13.74 1.96
N GLY A 111 1.08 -14.51 3.03
CA GLY A 111 0.55 -14.21 4.37
C GLY A 111 1.03 -12.87 4.92
N LEU A 112 2.33 -12.56 4.78
CA LEU A 112 2.91 -11.28 5.19
C LEU A 112 2.34 -10.10 4.38
N PHE A 113 2.20 -10.27 3.06
CA PHE A 113 1.61 -9.25 2.21
C PHE A 113 0.15 -8.98 2.59
N THR A 114 -0.66 -10.02 2.78
CA THR A 114 -2.05 -9.91 3.23
C THR A 114 -2.12 -9.25 4.61
N TYR A 115 -1.25 -9.66 5.56
CA TYR A 115 -1.15 -9.02 6.88
C TYR A 115 -0.89 -7.52 6.77
N HIS A 116 0.03 -7.09 5.89
CA HIS A 116 0.31 -5.66 5.70
C HIS A 116 -0.88 -4.89 5.11
N ILE A 117 -1.65 -5.50 4.21
CA ILE A 117 -2.87 -4.88 3.68
C ILE A 117 -3.94 -4.77 4.79
N LEU A 118 -4.19 -5.84 5.54
CA LEU A 118 -5.16 -5.83 6.63
C LEU A 118 -4.77 -4.85 7.74
N HIS A 119 -3.48 -4.78 8.07
CA HIS A 119 -2.94 -3.79 9.00
C HIS A 119 -3.16 -2.36 8.47
N ALA A 120 -2.99 -2.11 7.17
CA ALA A 120 -3.33 -0.84 6.55
C ALA A 120 -4.80 -0.46 6.78
N PHE A 121 -5.71 -1.44 6.66
CA PHE A 121 -7.14 -1.24 6.82
C PHE A 121 -7.53 -0.83 8.24
N SER A 122 -6.76 -1.22 9.26
CA SER A 122 -7.02 -0.81 10.65
C SER A 122 -6.96 0.71 10.86
N TYR A 123 -6.23 1.44 10.01
CA TYR A 123 -6.10 2.90 10.07
C TYR A 123 -7.03 3.64 9.10
N LEU A 124 -7.64 2.93 8.15
CA LEU A 124 -8.52 3.49 7.14
C LEU A 124 -9.98 3.48 7.62
N LYS A 125 -10.76 4.51 7.27
CA LYS A 125 -12.13 4.69 7.76
C LYS A 125 -13.14 4.78 6.62
N GLY A 126 -14.35 4.30 6.90
CA GLY A 126 -15.53 4.49 6.07
C GLY A 126 -15.38 3.99 4.63
N PRO A 127 -15.87 4.74 3.62
CA PRO A 127 -15.96 4.25 2.25
C PRO A 127 -14.60 4.01 1.58
N VAL A 128 -13.55 4.68 2.05
CA VAL A 128 -12.18 4.49 1.53
C VAL A 128 -11.67 3.09 1.88
N LYS A 129 -11.95 2.59 3.09
CA LYS A 129 -11.55 1.25 3.52
C LYS A 129 -12.25 0.18 2.66
N GLN A 130 -13.54 0.35 2.39
CA GLN A 130 -14.34 -0.54 1.54
C GLN A 130 -13.80 -0.60 0.10
N THR A 131 -13.61 0.56 -0.53
CA THR A 131 -13.15 0.65 -1.93
C THR A 131 -11.75 0.06 -2.14
N ILE A 132 -10.83 0.29 -1.21
CA ILE A 132 -9.48 -0.30 -1.28
C ILE A 132 -9.55 -1.81 -1.20
N ALA A 133 -10.40 -2.34 -0.34
CA ALA A 133 -10.49 -3.76 -0.16
C ALA A 133 -11.26 -4.49 -1.25
N ASP A 134 -12.36 -3.91 -1.75
CA ASP A 134 -13.03 -4.43 -2.94
C ASP A 134 -12.03 -4.54 -4.10
N PHE A 135 -11.12 -3.56 -4.22
CA PHE A 135 -10.02 -3.60 -5.18
C PHE A 135 -9.05 -4.77 -4.90
N PHE A 136 -8.53 -4.94 -3.68
CA PHE A 136 -7.61 -6.03 -3.38
C PHE A 136 -8.26 -7.43 -3.46
N ALA A 137 -9.54 -7.55 -3.11
CA ALA A 137 -10.33 -8.77 -3.26
C ALA A 137 -10.57 -9.10 -4.75
N SER A 138 -10.86 -8.08 -5.59
CA SER A 138 -11.01 -8.29 -7.04
C SER A 138 -9.73 -8.79 -7.71
N LYS A 139 -8.56 -8.48 -7.12
CA LYS A 139 -7.25 -8.95 -7.56
C LYS A 139 -6.86 -10.32 -6.98
N GLY A 140 -7.68 -10.90 -6.10
CA GLY A 140 -7.42 -12.20 -5.49
C GLY A 140 -6.36 -12.19 -4.37
N TYR A 141 -6.02 -11.02 -3.83
CA TYR A 141 -5.05 -10.90 -2.74
C TYR A 141 -5.66 -11.19 -1.36
N ILE A 142 -6.97 -10.94 -1.20
CA ILE A 142 -7.71 -11.12 0.06
C ILE A 142 -8.98 -11.91 -0.25
N ASP A 143 -9.36 -12.83 0.63
CA ASP A 143 -10.66 -13.48 0.52
C ASP A 143 -11.79 -12.52 0.92
N ARG A 144 -12.90 -12.55 0.17
CA ARG A 144 -14.05 -11.68 0.47
C ARG A 144 -14.70 -12.03 1.80
N ASN A 145 -14.62 -13.29 2.23
CA ASN A 145 -15.27 -13.73 3.47
C ASN A 145 -14.49 -13.24 4.70
N GLU A 146 -13.16 -13.38 4.71
CA GLU A 146 -12.28 -12.78 5.74
C GLU A 146 -12.50 -11.28 5.89
N PHE A 147 -12.81 -10.62 4.77
CA PHE A 147 -13.06 -9.20 4.74
C PHE A 147 -14.47 -8.80 5.23
N SER A 148 -15.50 -9.60 4.96
CA SER A 148 -16.88 -9.30 5.36
C SER A 148 -17.06 -9.20 6.88
N GLU A 149 -16.27 -9.95 7.66
CA GLU A 149 -16.26 -9.89 9.12
C GLU A 149 -15.65 -8.57 9.66
N LEU A 150 -14.66 -8.00 8.96
CA LEU A 150 -13.99 -6.75 9.36
C LEU A 150 -14.85 -5.48 9.17
N PHE A 151 -16.00 -5.61 8.49
CA PHE A 151 -16.98 -4.54 8.23
C PHE A 151 -18.33 -4.84 8.88
N SER A 152 -18.52 -6.07 9.35
CA SER A 152 -19.67 -6.49 10.15
C SER A 152 -19.43 -6.17 11.63
N ALA A 153 -19.35 -4.89 11.98
CA ALA A 153 -19.48 -4.47 13.38
C ALA A 153 -20.12 -3.06 13.51
N LYS A 154 -21.36 -3.10 14.00
CA LYS A 154 -22.23 -2.04 14.55
C LYS A 154 -22.76 -0.97 13.59
N GLN A 155 -23.83 -1.33 12.89
CA GLN A 155 -25.00 -0.45 12.90
C GLN A 155 -25.61 -0.55 14.30
N THR A 156 -25.34 0.41 15.18
CA THR A 156 -26.08 0.60 16.43
C THR A 156 -26.09 2.08 16.74
#